data_AF-A0A0G1L210-F1
#
_entry.id   AF-A0A0G1L210-F1
#
_cell.length_a   1.000
_cell.length_b   1.000
_cell.length_c   1.000
_cell.angle_alpha   90.00
_cell.angle_beta   90.00
_cell.angle_gamma   90.00
#
_symmetry.space_group_name_H-M   'P 1'
#
loop_
_entity.id
_entity.type
_entity.pdbx_description
1 polymer ?
#
loop_
_entity_poly.entity_id
_entity_poly.type
_entity_poly.pdbx_seq_one_letter_code
_entity_poly.pdbx_strand_id
1 'polypeptide(L)' 'MKKGEKFVRKVTRQGKRSLSINIPAEIVDALKIRERQKLVIETKGKTIIIKDWK' A
#
# COMPACT_ATOMS: atom_id res chain seq x y z
N MET A 1 3.78 -7.30 -23.57
CA MET A 1 3.71 -6.35 -22.43
C MET A 1 4.42 -6.97 -21.23
N LYS A 2 5.38 -6.27 -20.61
CA LYS A 2 6.22 -6.79 -19.52
C LYS A 2 5.39 -6.99 -18.25
N LYS A 3 5.34 -8.23 -17.73
CA LYS A 3 4.59 -8.64 -16.51
C LYS A 3 4.98 -7.88 -15.22
N GLY A 4 6.10 -7.16 -15.21
CA GLY A 4 6.67 -6.55 -14.00
C GLY A 4 6.15 -5.16 -13.62
N GLU A 5 5.52 -4.42 -14.53
CA GLU A 5 5.14 -3.01 -14.28
C GLU A 5 3.76 -2.86 -13.65
N LYS A 6 2.95 -3.93 -13.65
CA LYS A 6 1.53 -3.90 -13.26
C LYS A 6 1.33 -3.36 -11.84
N PHE A 7 2.24 -3.70 -10.92
CA PHE A 7 2.19 -3.34 -9.50
C PHE A 7 3.24 -2.32 -9.07
N VAL A 8 4.07 -1.83 -9.99
CA VAL A 8 5.07 -0.80 -9.67
C VAL A 8 4.38 0.56 -9.60
N ARG A 9 4.53 1.26 -8.48
CA ARG A 9 3.94 2.58 -8.26
C ARG A 9 4.99 3.54 -7.73
N LYS A 10 4.91 4.79 -8.19
CA LYS A 10 5.72 5.89 -7.68
C LYS A 10 5.16 6.35 -6.35
N VAL A 11 6.05 6.64 -5.39
CA VAL A 11 5.68 7.29 -4.13
C VAL A 11 5.34 8.75 -4.39
N THR A 12 4.29 9.24 -3.76
CA THR A 12 3.91 10.65 -3.76
C THR A 12 4.08 11.21 -2.35
N ARG A 13 4.39 12.50 -2.26
CA ARG A 13 4.53 13.17 -0.96
C ARG A 13 3.15 13.55 -0.44
N GLN A 14 2.85 13.19 0.79
CA GLN A 14 1.63 13.59 1.49
C GLN A 14 2.03 14.45 2.69
N GLY A 15 1.52 15.67 2.78
CA GLY A 15 1.93 16.60 3.83
C GLY A 15 3.43 16.95 3.78
N LYS A 16 4.05 17.15 4.95
CA LYS A 16 5.45 17.62 5.06
C LYS A 16 6.49 16.50 4.95
N ARG A 17 6.23 15.34 5.59
CA ARG A 17 7.21 14.24 5.75
C ARG A 17 6.70 12.86 5.35
N SER A 18 5.40 12.64 5.23
CA SER A 18 4.87 11.32 4.87
C SER A 18 4.88 11.11 3.35
N LEU A 19 4.95 9.84 2.97
CA LEU A 19 4.82 9.38 1.60
C LEU A 19 3.59 8.49 1.52
N SER A 20 2.91 8.53 0.38
CA SER A 20 1.81 7.62 0.06
C SER A 20 2.10 6.89 -1.25
N ILE A 21 1.49 5.71 -1.37
CA ILE A 21 1.44 4.93 -2.60
C ILE A 21 -0.01 4.59 -2.87
N ASN A 22 -0.38 4.57 -4.16
CA ASN A 22 -1.69 4.11 -4.55
C ASN A 22 -1.68 2.59 -4.60
N ILE A 23 -2.47 1.96 -3.74
CA ILE A 23 -2.67 0.51 -3.76
C ILE A 23 -3.55 0.17 -4.98
N PRO A 24 -3.10 -0.69 -5.91
CA PRO A 24 -3.91 -1.12 -7.04
C PRO A 24 -5.22 -1.79 -6.58
N ALA A 25 -6.31 -1.55 -7.32
CA ALA A 25 -7.64 -2.07 -6.99
C ALA A 25 -7.67 -3.58 -6.78
N GLU A 26 -6.93 -4.35 -7.59
CA GLU A 26 -6.80 -5.80 -7.45
C GLU A 26 -6.35 -6.24 -6.03
N ILE A 27 -5.47 -5.48 -5.38
CA ILE A 27 -5.01 -5.77 -4.02
C ILE A 27 -6.06 -5.33 -2.99
N VAL A 28 -6.69 -4.19 -3.22
CA VAL A 28 -7.78 -3.67 -2.37
C VAL A 28 -8.92 -4.68 -2.31
N ASP A 29 -9.34 -5.22 -3.46
CA ASP A 29 -10.42 -6.20 -3.57
C ASP A 29 -10.03 -7.55 -2.96
N ALA A 30 -8.82 -8.04 -3.27
CA ALA A 30 -8.33 -9.32 -2.74
C ALA A 30 -8.20 -9.31 -1.21
N LEU A 31 -7.75 -8.19 -0.64
CA LEU A 31 -7.60 -8.01 0.81
C LEU A 31 -8.85 -7.41 1.48
N LYS A 32 -9.92 -7.15 0.70
CA LYS A 32 -11.18 -6.54 1.16
C LYS A 32 -10.97 -5.26 1.97
N ILE A 33 -9.99 -4.45 1.57
CA ILE A 33 -9.67 -3.18 2.23
C ILE A 33 -10.84 -2.22 2.00
N ARG A 34 -11.38 -1.69 3.08
CA ARG A 34 -12.48 -0.73 3.07
C ARG A 34 -11.98 0.69 3.28
N GLU A 35 -12.73 1.63 2.72
CA GLU A 35 -12.49 3.04 2.96
C GLU A 35 -12.60 3.35 4.47
N ARG A 36 -11.72 4.22 4.97
CA ARG A 36 -11.63 4.64 6.39
C ARG A 36 -11.33 3.52 7.38
N GLN A 37 -11.00 2.31 6.93
CA GLN A 37 -10.51 1.28 7.84
C GLN A 37 -9.13 1.65 8.39
N LYS A 38 -8.84 1.17 9.59
CA LYS A 38 -7.52 1.36 10.22
C LYS A 38 -6.63 0.18 9.87
N LEU A 39 -5.38 0.48 9.55
CA LEU A 39 -4.34 -0.50 9.20
C LEU A 39 -3.10 -0.21 10.04
N VAL A 40 -2.35 -1.26 10.36
CA VAL A 40 -1.05 -1.17 11.02
C VAL A 40 0.05 -1.31 9.97
N ILE A 41 1.06 -0.46 10.07
CA ILE A 41 2.25 -0.49 9.21
C ILE A 41 3.42 -0.99 10.05
N GLU A 42 3.99 -2.13 9.65
CA GLU A 42 5.21 -2.70 10.21
C GLU A 42 6.33 -2.69 9.16
N THR A 43 7.58 -2.77 9.62
CA THR A 43 8.74 -2.91 8.73
C THR A 43 9.52 -4.16 9.08
N LYS A 44 9.98 -4.89 8.05
CA LYS A 44 10.88 -6.04 8.19
C LYS A 44 11.99 -5.93 7.15
N GLY A 45 13.17 -5.48 7.59
CA GLY A 45 14.29 -5.20 6.69
C GLY A 45 13.94 -4.11 5.67
N LYS A 46 13.88 -4.48 4.38
CA LYS A 46 13.50 -3.58 3.27
C LYS A 46 12.03 -3.70 2.85
N THR A 47 11.21 -4.40 3.64
CA THR A 47 9.80 -4.68 3.34
C THR A 47 8.88 -3.90 4.27
N ILE A 48 7.86 -3.27 3.70
CA ILE A 48 6.74 -2.68 4.43
C ILE A 48 5.62 -3.73 4.47
N ILE A 49 5.11 -4.02 5.67
CA ILE A 49 4.02 -4.96 5.87
C ILE A 49 2.82 -4.16 6.38
N ILE A 50 1.70 -4.26 5.68
CA ILE A 50 0.45 -3.60 6.06
C ILE A 50 -0.52 -4.67 6.53
N LYS A 51 -1.08 -4.53 7.73
CA LYS A 51 -2.01 -5.48 8.35
C LYS A 51 -3.27 -4.77 8.82
N ASP A 52 -4.38 -5.49 8.96
CA ASP A 52 -5.56 -4.96 9.61
C ASP A 52 -5.27 -4.58 11.08
N TRP A 53 -6.01 -3.60 11.61
CA TRP A 53 -5.83 -3.09 12.97
C TRP A 53 -6.58 -3.91 14.03
N LYS A 54 -7.22 -5.03 13.65
CA LYS A 54 -7.82 -5.99 14.58
C LYS A 54 -7.73 -7.42 14.07
#